data_AF-A0A1F5BYI8-F1
#
_entry.id   AF-A0A1F5BYI8-F1
#
_cell.length_a   1.000
_cell.length_b   1.000
_cell.length_c   1.000
_cell.angle_alpha   90.00
_cell.angle_beta   90.00
_cell.angle_gamma   90.00
#
_symmetry.space_group_name_H-M   'P 1'
#
loop_
_entity.id
_entity.type
_entity.pdbx_description
1 polymer ?
#
loop_
_entity_poly.entity_id
_entity_poly.type
_entity_poly.pdbx_seq_one_letter_code
_entity_poly.pdbx_strand_id
1 'polypeptide(L)'
;MLTGQLGDVMKESAKISQSLIRSRLVLRLKDVHFNKHDLHIHIPQGSIPKDGPSAGVTLFTSIASLFTGIPVDPKTAMTGEISLRGVVLPVGGIKEKVIAAHRSGIKKILLPLENKKDLYDVPDEVKKDIQFIFIETIEELIHETLGIKLPEANKFHLRMMDTVDSDTEERKDMGKI
;
A
#
# COMPACT_ATOMS: atom_id res chain seq x y z
N MET A 1 7.64 12.70 -10.68
CA MET A 1 8.24 13.77 -9.85
C MET A 1 7.87 13.59 -8.37
N LEU A 2 8.79 13.81 -7.42
CA LEU A 2 8.49 13.76 -5.98
C LEU A 2 8.78 15.13 -5.35
N THR A 3 7.84 15.69 -4.60
CA THR A 3 7.96 17.04 -4.01
C THR A 3 7.52 17.06 -2.54
N GLY A 4 7.96 18.07 -1.78
CA GLY A 4 7.61 18.22 -0.36
C GLY A 4 8.75 18.01 0.63
N GLN A 5 10.02 18.22 0.22
CA GLN A 5 11.22 17.97 1.03
C GLN A 5 11.30 16.54 1.57
N LEU A 6 11.36 15.58 0.64
CA LEU A 6 11.50 14.16 0.97
C LEU A 6 12.98 13.80 1.10
N GLY A 7 13.33 13.13 2.19
CA GLY A 7 14.61 12.45 2.34
C GLY A 7 14.67 11.17 1.51
N ASP A 8 15.82 10.49 1.54
CA ASP A 8 16.08 9.37 0.63
C ASP A 8 15.27 8.12 0.99
N VAL A 9 14.97 7.89 2.27
CA VAL A 9 14.15 6.75 2.72
C VAL A 9 12.71 6.90 2.23
N MET A 10 12.18 8.12 2.26
CA MET A 10 10.82 8.38 1.75
C MET A 10 10.76 8.27 0.22
N LYS A 11 11.81 8.71 -0.50
CA LYS A 11 11.90 8.50 -1.96
C LYS A 11 11.95 7.02 -2.31
N GLU A 12 12.67 6.21 -1.53
CA GLU A 12 12.71 4.76 -1.68
C GLU A 12 11.33 4.12 -1.44
N SER A 13 10.64 4.53 -0.38
CA SER A 13 9.27 4.08 -0.08
C SER A 13 8.30 4.34 -1.24
N ALA A 14 8.43 5.50 -1.89
CA ALA A 14 7.65 5.85 -3.08
C ALA A 14 8.00 4.95 -4.30
N LYS A 15 9.26 4.58 -4.48
CA LYS A 15 9.70 3.65 -5.54
C LYS A 15 9.19 2.23 -5.28
N ILE A 16 9.29 1.73 -4.05
CA ILE A 16 8.78 0.42 -3.65
C ILE A 16 7.27 0.33 -3.92
N SER A 17 6.52 1.36 -3.51
CA SER A 17 5.07 1.45 -3.75
C SER A 17 4.72 1.35 -5.24
N GLN A 18 5.43 2.10 -6.10
CA GLN A 18 5.25 2.03 -7.55
C GLN A 18 5.57 0.64 -8.10
N SER A 19 6.68 0.03 -7.67
CA SER A 19 7.08 -1.31 -8.11
C SER A 19 6.05 -2.38 -7.74
N LEU A 20 5.46 -2.31 -6.54
CA LEU A 20 4.42 -3.25 -6.10
C LEU A 20 3.12 -3.07 -6.87
N ILE A 21 2.71 -1.84 -7.14
CA ILE A 21 1.51 -1.60 -7.96
C ILE A 21 1.71 -2.18 -9.36
N ARG A 22 2.89 -1.96 -9.95
CA ARG A 22 3.26 -2.53 -11.26
C ARG A 22 3.40 -4.05 -11.27
N SER A 23 3.66 -4.71 -10.14
CA SER A 23 3.77 -6.18 -10.12
C SER A 23 2.48 -6.88 -9.70
N ARG A 24 1.68 -6.24 -8.84
CA ARG A 24 0.52 -6.87 -8.17
C ARG A 24 -0.83 -6.46 -8.75
N LEU A 25 -0.97 -5.23 -9.23
CA LEU A 25 -2.25 -4.70 -9.68
C LEU A 25 -2.43 -4.73 -11.21
N VAL A 26 -1.39 -5.04 -11.98
CA VAL A 26 -1.44 -5.02 -13.47
C VAL A 26 -2.58 -5.84 -14.05
N LEU A 27 -2.90 -7.01 -13.48
CA LEU A 27 -3.99 -7.86 -13.96
C LEU A 27 -5.40 -7.27 -13.75
N ARG A 28 -5.56 -6.36 -12.79
CA ARG A 28 -6.83 -5.64 -12.51
C ARG A 28 -6.89 -4.27 -13.16
N LEU A 29 -5.74 -3.75 -13.57
CA LEU A 29 -5.55 -2.45 -14.19
C LEU A 29 -5.44 -2.57 -15.72
N LYS A 30 -6.23 -3.47 -16.34
CA LYS A 30 -6.14 -3.82 -17.77
C LYS A 30 -6.20 -2.61 -18.71
N ASP A 31 -6.84 -1.52 -18.28
CA ASP A 31 -6.97 -0.27 -19.05
C ASP A 31 -5.99 0.84 -18.62
N VAL A 32 -5.17 0.60 -17.59
CA VAL A 32 -4.22 1.59 -17.07
C VAL A 32 -2.83 1.33 -17.63
N HIS A 33 -2.49 2.12 -18.63
CA HIS A 33 -1.13 2.17 -19.14
C HIS A 33 -0.24 3.00 -18.21
N PHE A 34 0.38 2.35 -17.21
CA PHE A 34 1.37 2.97 -16.33
C PHE A 34 2.47 3.72 -17.10
N ASN A 35 2.91 3.16 -18.23
CA ASN A 35 4.01 3.74 -19.02
C ASN A 35 3.60 4.97 -19.85
N LYS A 36 2.32 5.35 -19.88
CA LYS A 36 1.82 6.51 -20.64
C LYS A 36 1.57 7.74 -19.76
N HIS A 37 1.81 7.64 -18.45
CA HIS A 37 1.48 8.69 -17.49
C HIS A 37 2.67 9.00 -16.58
N ASP A 38 2.91 10.28 -16.34
CA ASP A 38 3.86 10.74 -15.34
C ASP A 38 3.19 10.81 -13.96
N LEU A 39 3.81 10.19 -12.96
CA LEU A 39 3.34 10.24 -11.58
C LEU A 39 4.03 11.38 -10.83
N HIS A 40 3.24 12.31 -10.27
CA HIS A 40 3.73 13.34 -9.36
C HIS A 40 3.16 13.11 -7.96
N ILE A 41 4.04 12.85 -6.98
CA ILE A 41 3.68 12.72 -5.57
C ILE A 41 4.11 13.99 -4.84
N HIS A 42 3.17 14.58 -4.09
CA HIS A 42 3.41 15.71 -3.21
C HIS A 42 3.06 15.34 -1.77
N ILE A 43 4.00 15.53 -0.86
CA ILE A 43 3.73 15.44 0.58
C ILE A 43 3.80 16.86 1.16
N PRO A 44 2.69 17.40 1.71
CA PRO A 44 2.58 18.81 2.13
C PRO A 44 3.52 19.17 3.28
N GLN A 45 3.58 20.47 3.63
CA GLN A 45 4.53 21.09 4.58
C GLN A 45 5.98 21.16 4.09
N GLY A 46 6.21 21.70 2.89
CA GLY A 46 7.49 21.67 2.20
C GLY A 46 8.68 22.38 2.87
N SER A 47 8.57 22.84 4.11
CA SER A 47 9.66 23.37 4.95
C SER A 47 10.14 22.40 6.05
N ILE A 48 9.41 21.30 6.25
CA ILE A 48 9.73 20.28 7.26
C ILE A 48 10.19 19.02 6.49
N PRO A 49 11.45 18.57 6.68
CA PRO A 49 11.93 17.33 6.09
C PRO A 49 11.05 16.14 6.48
N LYS A 50 10.60 15.35 5.51
CA LYS A 50 10.00 14.03 5.78
C LYS A 50 10.96 12.96 5.33
N ASP A 51 11.51 12.27 6.31
CA ASP A 51 12.36 11.12 6.07
C ASP A 51 11.96 10.00 7.01
N GLY A 52 11.64 8.85 6.44
CA GLY A 52 11.16 7.69 7.19
C GLY A 52 10.23 6.80 6.37
N PRO A 53 10.27 5.48 6.58
CA PRO A 53 9.56 4.52 5.74
C PRO A 53 8.07 4.38 6.10
N SER A 54 7.65 4.99 7.20
CA SER A 54 6.34 4.77 7.84
C SER A 54 5.11 5.23 7.05
N ALA A 55 5.30 5.86 5.89
CA ALA A 55 4.25 6.25 4.96
C ALA A 55 4.15 5.32 3.73
N GLY A 56 4.87 4.19 3.72
CA GLY A 56 4.83 3.22 2.61
C GLY A 56 3.40 2.80 2.27
N VAL A 57 2.61 2.40 3.27
CA VAL A 57 1.19 2.03 3.09
C VAL A 57 0.35 3.17 2.53
N THR A 58 0.62 4.40 2.95
CA THR A 58 -0.10 5.60 2.49
C THR A 58 0.21 5.91 1.04
N LEU A 59 1.50 5.83 0.66
CA LEU A 59 1.96 6.05 -0.71
C LEU A 59 1.37 5.00 -1.64
N PHE A 60 1.46 3.73 -1.27
CA PHE A 60 0.89 2.63 -2.04
C PHE A 60 -0.62 2.81 -2.23
N THR A 61 -1.37 3.08 -1.17
CA THR A 61 -2.83 3.28 -1.25
C THR A 61 -3.20 4.49 -2.10
N SER A 62 -2.48 5.61 -1.97
CA SER A 62 -2.75 6.82 -2.76
C SER A 62 -2.55 6.59 -4.25
N ILE A 63 -1.47 5.89 -4.62
CA ILE A 63 -1.18 5.58 -6.02
C ILE A 63 -2.18 4.53 -6.54
N ALA A 64 -2.55 3.53 -5.73
CA ALA A 64 -3.56 2.54 -6.10
C ALA A 64 -4.94 3.20 -6.31
N SER A 65 -5.34 4.13 -5.44
CA SER A 65 -6.55 4.93 -5.57
C SER A 65 -6.56 5.72 -6.88
N LEU A 66 -5.45 6.39 -7.20
CA LEU A 66 -5.29 7.16 -8.44
C LEU A 66 -5.55 6.30 -9.69
N PHE A 67 -4.97 5.10 -9.74
CA PHE A 67 -5.09 4.23 -10.90
C PHE A 67 -6.39 3.44 -10.97
N THR A 68 -7.04 3.19 -9.83
CA THR A 68 -8.33 2.48 -9.79
C THR A 68 -9.53 3.40 -9.90
N GLY A 69 -9.35 4.71 -9.67
CA GLY A 69 -10.43 5.68 -9.60
C GLY A 69 -11.30 5.55 -8.34
N ILE A 70 -10.92 4.69 -7.39
CA ILE A 70 -11.67 4.46 -6.15
C ILE A 70 -11.16 5.43 -5.08
N PRO A 71 -12.01 6.30 -4.50
CA PRO A 71 -11.59 7.24 -3.47
C PRO A 71 -11.33 6.53 -2.13
N VAL A 72 -10.29 6.99 -1.43
CA VAL A 72 -10.02 6.58 -0.04
C VAL A 72 -10.87 7.41 0.92
N ASP A 73 -11.44 6.78 1.95
CA ASP A 73 -12.20 7.48 2.99
C ASP A 73 -11.30 8.50 3.74
N PRO A 74 -11.65 9.81 3.74
CA PRO A 74 -10.86 10.85 4.41
C PRO A 74 -10.83 10.73 5.93
N LYS A 75 -11.69 9.89 6.54
CA LYS A 75 -11.67 9.56 7.97
C LYS A 75 -10.82 8.34 8.31
N THR A 76 -10.07 7.83 7.33
CA THR A 76 -9.10 6.76 7.49
C THR A 76 -7.67 7.30 7.52
N ALA A 77 -6.94 7.01 8.60
CA ALA A 77 -5.50 7.18 8.64
C ALA A 77 -4.78 5.83 8.54
N MET A 78 -3.52 5.84 8.13
CA MET A 78 -2.70 4.64 8.03
C MET A 78 -1.23 4.98 8.25
N THR A 79 -0.49 4.04 8.84
CA THR A 79 0.97 4.09 8.92
C THR A 79 1.51 2.67 8.82
N GLY A 80 2.71 2.53 8.27
CA GLY A 80 3.32 1.24 8.03
C GLY A 80 4.39 1.37 6.94
N GLU A 81 5.49 0.66 7.14
CA GLU A 81 6.47 0.46 6.08
C GLU A 81 6.00 -0.68 5.17
N ILE A 82 6.39 -0.64 3.90
CA ILE A 82 6.12 -1.73 2.95
C ILE A 82 7.45 -2.26 2.42
N SER A 83 7.62 -3.57 2.45
CA SER A 83 8.72 -4.26 1.77
C SER A 83 8.40 -4.53 0.30
N LEU A 84 9.42 -4.75 -0.53
CA LEU A 84 9.26 -5.16 -1.93
C LEU A 84 8.46 -6.48 -2.13
N ARG A 85 8.28 -7.27 -1.07
CA ARG A 85 7.48 -8.50 -1.11
C ARG A 85 5.99 -8.27 -0.89
N GLY A 86 5.60 -7.08 -0.44
CA GLY A 86 4.21 -6.74 -0.10
C GLY A 86 3.86 -6.96 1.38
N VAL A 87 4.86 -7.21 2.24
CA VAL A 87 4.67 -7.30 3.70
C VAL A 87 4.65 -5.89 4.30
N VAL A 88 3.73 -5.66 5.22
CA VAL A 88 3.60 -4.43 6.01
C VAL A 88 4.42 -4.57 7.30
N LEU A 89 5.39 -3.69 7.48
CA LEU A 89 6.37 -3.74 8.56
C LEU A 89 6.05 -2.73 9.67
N PRO A 90 6.41 -3.02 10.94
CA PRO A 90 6.13 -2.15 12.08
C PRO A 90 6.85 -0.81 11.98
N VAL A 91 6.27 0.19 12.63
CA VAL A 91 6.80 1.55 12.67
C VAL A 91 6.81 2.10 14.08
N GLY A 92 7.69 3.07 14.35
CA GLY A 92 7.74 3.77 15.64
C GLY A 92 6.67 4.85 15.80
N GLY A 93 6.53 5.32 17.04
CA GLY A 93 5.70 6.47 17.42
C GLY A 93 4.19 6.23 17.31
N ILE A 94 3.73 5.01 17.58
CA ILE A 94 2.30 4.63 17.43
C ILE A 94 1.42 5.46 18.35
N LYS A 95 1.82 5.64 19.61
CA LYS A 95 1.07 6.42 20.58
C LYS A 95 0.82 7.85 20.08
N GLU A 96 1.88 8.54 19.66
CA GLU A 96 1.81 9.93 19.19
C GLU A 96 0.98 10.04 17.91
N LYS A 97 1.17 9.10 16.97
CA LYS A 97 0.41 9.06 15.71
C LYS A 97 -1.09 8.84 15.94
N VAL A 98 -1.45 7.93 16.83
CA VAL A 98 -2.86 7.63 17.15
C VAL A 98 -3.52 8.83 17.85
N ILE A 99 -2.83 9.47 18.79
CA ILE A 99 -3.34 10.68 19.46
C ILE A 99 -3.51 11.83 18.46
N ALA A 100 -2.55 12.04 17.55
CA ALA A 100 -2.65 13.06 16.51
C ALA A 100 -3.81 12.81 15.54
N ALA A 101 -4.02 11.54 15.16
CA ALA A 101 -5.14 11.14 14.32
C ALA A 101 -6.49 11.36 15.03
N HIS A 102 -6.61 10.98 16.30
CA HIS A 102 -7.79 11.24 17.13
C HIS A 102 -8.14 12.72 17.18
N ARG A 103 -7.16 13.58 17.47
CA ARG A 103 -7.31 15.05 17.50
C ARG A 103 -7.75 15.64 16.16
N SER A 104 -7.40 14.98 15.06
CA SER A 104 -7.81 15.38 13.70
C SER A 104 -9.19 14.84 13.30
N GLY A 105 -9.88 14.15 14.22
CA GLY A 105 -11.21 13.59 14.00
C GLY A 105 -11.22 12.37 13.06
N ILE A 106 -10.12 11.63 13.00
CA ILE A 106 -10.03 10.33 12.32
C ILE A 106 -10.84 9.29 13.09
N LYS A 107 -11.49 8.37 12.37
CA LYS A 107 -12.37 7.33 12.94
C LYS A 107 -11.86 5.91 12.69
N LYS A 108 -10.99 5.72 11.70
CA LYS A 108 -10.38 4.43 11.38
C LYS A 108 -8.87 4.58 11.22
N ILE A 109 -8.09 3.69 11.82
CA ILE A 109 -6.63 3.65 11.64
C ILE A 109 -6.20 2.25 11.23
N LEU A 110 -5.46 2.16 10.12
CA LEU A 110 -4.76 0.94 9.71
C LEU A 110 -3.34 0.95 10.28
N LEU A 111 -2.97 -0.11 10.99
CA LEU A 111 -1.67 -0.31 11.63
C LEU A 111 -1.06 -1.66 11.22
N PRO A 112 0.28 -1.79 11.20
CA PRO A 112 0.92 -3.09 11.07
C PRO A 112 0.50 -4.01 12.20
N LEU A 113 0.30 -5.30 11.94
CA LEU A 113 -0.12 -6.26 12.96
C LEU A 113 0.83 -6.27 14.17
N GLU A 114 2.13 -6.20 13.91
CA GLU A 114 3.16 -6.16 14.95
C GLU A 114 3.06 -4.95 15.89
N ASN A 115 2.44 -3.85 15.44
CA ASN A 115 2.23 -2.65 16.25
C ASN A 115 1.02 -2.74 17.19
N LYS A 116 0.26 -3.87 17.19
CA LYS A 116 -0.87 -4.07 18.11
C LYS A 116 -0.47 -3.96 19.58
N LYS A 117 0.74 -4.41 19.93
CA LYS A 117 1.30 -4.31 21.29
C LYS A 117 1.51 -2.86 21.74
N ASP A 118 1.79 -1.95 20.81
CA ASP A 118 2.07 -0.54 21.11
C ASP A 118 0.79 0.26 21.43
N LEU A 119 -0.40 -0.33 21.19
CA LEU A 119 -1.66 0.26 21.63
C LEU A 119 -1.88 0.19 23.15
N TYR A 120 -1.07 -0.59 23.88
CA TYR A 120 -1.11 -0.59 25.34
C TYR A 120 -0.87 0.82 25.90
N ASP A 121 -0.01 1.60 25.26
CA ASP A 121 0.37 2.96 25.69
C ASP A 121 -0.64 4.04 25.27
N VAL A 122 -1.70 3.67 24.54
CA VAL A 122 -2.75 4.58 24.07
C VAL A 122 -3.88 4.66 25.10
N PRO A 123 -4.34 5.87 25.48
CA PRO A 123 -5.46 6.06 26.40
C PRO A 123 -6.74 5.34 25.95
N ASP A 124 -7.50 4.78 26.90
CA ASP A 124 -8.73 4.02 26.61
C ASP A 124 -9.81 4.87 25.94
N GLU A 125 -9.89 6.17 26.27
CA GLU A 125 -10.79 7.12 25.61
C GLU A 125 -10.52 7.21 24.10
N VAL A 126 -9.25 7.28 23.70
CA VAL A 126 -8.84 7.33 22.30
C VAL A 126 -9.13 5.99 21.62
N LYS A 127 -8.87 4.87 22.32
CA LYS A 127 -9.11 3.53 21.77
C LYS A 127 -10.59 3.24 21.50
N LYS A 128 -11.50 3.83 22.29
CA LYS A 128 -12.96 3.67 22.11
C LYS A 128 -13.50 4.48 20.93
N ASP A 129 -12.87 5.60 20.61
CA ASP A 129 -13.33 6.52 19.55
C ASP A 129 -12.82 6.15 18.14
N ILE A 130 -11.87 5.22 18.05
CA ILE A 130 -11.18 4.83 16.82
C ILE A 130 -11.32 3.33 16.57
N GLN A 131 -11.71 2.98 15.36
CA GLN A 131 -11.62 1.62 14.85
C GLN A 131 -10.18 1.33 14.40
N PHE A 132 -9.53 0.36 15.05
CA PHE A 132 -8.19 -0.11 14.63
C PHE A 132 -8.33 -1.32 13.72
N ILE A 133 -7.65 -1.27 12.58
CA ILE A 133 -7.52 -2.38 11.64
C ILE A 133 -6.04 -2.76 11.57
N PHE A 134 -5.75 -4.03 11.82
CA PHE A 134 -4.39 -4.55 11.78
C PHE A 134 -4.16 -5.28 10.48
N ILE A 135 -3.06 -4.96 9.81
CA ILE A 135 -2.72 -5.50 8.49
C ILE A 135 -1.30 -6.07 8.47
N GLU A 136 -1.11 -7.16 7.71
CA GLU A 136 0.18 -7.82 7.47
C GLU A 136 0.63 -7.66 6.02
N THR A 137 -0.31 -7.45 5.09
CA THR A 137 -0.04 -7.48 3.66
C THR A 137 -0.68 -6.30 2.90
N ILE A 138 -0.14 -6.01 1.73
CA ILE A 138 -0.73 -5.00 0.82
C ILE A 138 -2.08 -5.44 0.25
N GLU A 139 -2.34 -6.74 0.18
CA GLU A 139 -3.62 -7.30 -0.23
C GLU A 139 -4.72 -6.96 0.79
N GLU A 140 -4.44 -7.11 2.09
CA GLU A 140 -5.33 -6.65 3.16
C GLU A 140 -5.48 -5.13 3.14
N LEU A 141 -4.38 -4.38 2.98
CA LEU A 141 -4.40 -2.92 2.87
C LEU A 141 -5.37 -2.44 1.78
N ILE A 142 -5.26 -2.99 0.57
CA ILE A 142 -6.13 -2.61 -0.55
C ILE A 142 -7.57 -3.04 -0.34
N HIS A 143 -7.80 -4.20 0.27
CA HIS A 143 -9.14 -4.63 0.62
C HIS A 143 -9.82 -3.64 1.59
N GLU A 144 -9.11 -3.27 2.66
CA GLU A 144 -9.64 -2.40 3.71
C GLU A 144 -9.79 -0.93 3.30
N THR A 145 -9.04 -0.49 2.28
CA THR A 145 -9.04 0.90 1.80
C THR A 145 -9.87 1.11 0.54
N LEU A 146 -9.82 0.18 -0.42
CA LEU A 146 -10.43 0.32 -1.75
C LEU A 146 -11.46 -0.78 -2.06
N GLY A 147 -11.68 -1.75 -1.16
CA GLY A 147 -12.63 -2.85 -1.36
C GLY A 147 -12.24 -3.85 -2.45
N ILE A 148 -10.98 -3.80 -2.93
CA ILE A 148 -10.50 -4.68 -4.00
C ILE A 148 -9.94 -5.96 -3.38
N LYS A 149 -10.41 -7.13 -3.84
CA LYS A 149 -9.83 -8.43 -3.49
C LYS A 149 -8.74 -8.82 -4.47
N LEU A 150 -7.49 -8.83 -3.98
CA LEU A 150 -6.35 -9.36 -4.71
C LEU A 150 -6.17 -10.86 -4.39
N PRO A 151 -5.70 -11.68 -5.36
CA PRO A 151 -5.26 -13.03 -5.06
C PRO A 151 -4.08 -12.98 -4.09
N GLU A 152 -4.09 -13.83 -3.06
CA GLU A 152 -2.94 -13.96 -2.16
C GLU A 152 -1.65 -14.25 -2.94
N ALA A 153 -0.54 -13.68 -2.46
CA ALA A 153 0.75 -13.74 -3.12
C ALA A 153 1.21 -15.17 -3.51
N ASN A 154 0.86 -16.18 -2.72
CA ASN A 154 1.19 -17.58 -2.99
C ASN A 154 0.46 -18.15 -4.22
N LYS A 155 -0.68 -17.59 -4.62
CA LYS A 155 -1.44 -18.05 -5.80
C LYS A 155 -0.98 -17.38 -7.11
N PHE A 156 -0.23 -16.28 -7.03
CA PHE A 156 0.31 -15.59 -8.20
C PHE A 156 1.42 -16.40 -8.89
N HIS A 157 2.24 -17.13 -8.13
CA HIS A 157 3.28 -17.99 -8.68
C HIS A 157 2.69 -19.18 -9.46
N LEU A 158 1.64 -19.81 -8.92
CA LEU A 158 0.96 -20.94 -9.59
C LEU A 158 0.31 -20.51 -10.92
N ARG A 159 -0.46 -19.41 -10.92
CA ARG A 159 -1.18 -18.98 -12.13
C ARG A 159 -0.28 -18.52 -13.28
N MET A 160 0.90 -17.96 -12.98
CA MET A 160 1.87 -17.58 -14.01
C MET A 160 2.50 -18.81 -14.65
N MET A 161 2.74 -19.88 -13.89
CA MET A 161 3.23 -21.16 -14.43
C MET A 161 2.17 -21.81 -15.33
N ASP A 162 0.90 -21.81 -14.91
CA ASP A 162 -0.20 -22.37 -15.70
C ASP A 162 -0.38 -21.67 -17.05
N THR A 163 -0.21 -20.34 -17.10
CA THR A 163 -0.31 -19.57 -18.36
C THR A 163 0.91 -19.70 -19.27
N VAL A 164 2.08 -20.00 -18.70
CA VAL A 164 3.30 -20.23 -19.50
C VAL A 164 3.26 -21.63 -20.10
N ASP A 165 2.77 -22.64 -19.37
CA ASP A 165 2.65 -24.01 -19.91
C ASP A 165 1.63 -24.08 -21.06
N SER A 166 0.51 -23.34 -21.01
CA SER A 166 -0.47 -23.31 -22.11
C SER A 166 0.07 -22.68 -23.39
N ASP A 167 0.88 -21.61 -23.29
CA ASP A 167 1.49 -20.93 -24.45
C ASP A 167 2.64 -21.77 -25.07
N THR A 168 3.19 -22.72 -24.31
CA THR A 168 4.28 -23.58 -24.78
C THR A 168 3.77 -24.83 -25.50
N GLU A 169 2.55 -25.30 -25.19
CA GLU A 169 1.89 -26.39 -25.92
C GLU A 169 1.35 -25.94 -27.29
N GLU A 170 0.73 -24.76 -27.40
CA GLU A 170 0.22 -24.25 -28.69
C GLU A 170 1.32 -24.02 -29.75
N ARG A 171 2.55 -23.70 -29.31
CA ARG A 171 3.69 -23.51 -30.23
C ARG A 171 4.30 -24.81 -30.74
N LYS A 172 4.05 -25.96 -30.11
CA LYS A 172 4.57 -27.26 -30.58
C LYS A 172 3.72 -27.86 -31.71
N ASP A 173 2.44 -27.52 -31.79
CA ASP A 173 1.54 -28.05 -32.84
C ASP A 173 1.59 -27.27 -34.16
N MET A 174 2.03 -26.00 -34.15
CA MET A 174 2.19 -25.20 -35.37
C MET A 174 3.50 -25.44 -36.14
N GLY A 175 4.39 -26.32 -35.66
CA GLY A 175 5.69 -26.63 -36.26
C GLY A 175 5.71 -27.85 -37.19
N LYS A 176 4.56 -28.47 -37.49
CA LYS A 176 4.45 -29.63 -38.40
C LYS A 176 3.49 -29.34 -39.57
N ILE A 177 3.91 -28.48 -40.50
CA ILE A 177 3.42 -28.48 -41.89
C ILE A 177 4.61 -28.25 -42.82
#